data_AF-A0A5Y3WB18-F1
#
_entry.id   AF-A0A5Y3WB18-F1
#
_cell.length_a   1.000
_cell.length_b   1.000
_cell.length_c   1.000
_cell.angle_alpha   90.00
_cell.angle_beta   90.00
_cell.angle_gamma   90.00
#
_symmetry.space_group_name_H-M   'P 1'
#
loop_
_entity.id
_entity.type
_entity.pdbx_description
1 polymer ?
#
loop_
_entity_poly.entity_id
_entity_poly.type
_entity_poly.pdbx_seq_one_letter_code
_entity_poly.pdbx_strand_id
1 'polypeptide(L)'
;MAIYTKSPPPTIQQLPDIDPLMIAGLFGSLPAGPMEEVTNFNTALMGFMRCTYAVLNVPDKGWPWGTVWTISSKGTGPTGKRYIPAVFEQGEVTHQFFYTTQGALYSRGGIWLTGWGNWQMRWAKE
;
A
#
# COMPACT_ATOMS: atom_id res chain seq x y z
N MET A 1 39.97 -46.52 -15.18
CA MET A 1 38.71 -45.92 -14.69
C MET A 1 38.98 -44.47 -14.36
N ALA A 2 38.29 -43.53 -15.04
CA ALA A 2 38.25 -42.14 -14.65
C ALA A 2 36.78 -41.73 -14.60
N ILE A 3 36.24 -41.68 -13.38
CA ILE A 3 34.88 -41.18 -13.13
C ILE A 3 35.04 -39.66 -13.12
N TYR A 4 34.44 -38.98 -14.09
CA TYR A 4 34.41 -37.52 -14.14
C TYR A 4 33.61 -36.99 -12.94
N THR A 5 34.29 -36.45 -11.92
CA THR A 5 33.72 -35.97 -10.64
C THR A 5 33.54 -34.45 -10.58
N LYS A 6 33.34 -33.78 -11.72
CA LYS A 6 33.04 -32.34 -11.71
C LYS A 6 31.75 -32.07 -12.47
N SER A 7 30.69 -31.85 -11.70
CA SER A 7 29.45 -31.25 -12.20
C SER A 7 29.80 -29.97 -12.97
N PRO A 8 29.14 -29.68 -14.10
CA PRO A 8 29.29 -28.41 -14.78
C PRO A 8 29.08 -27.27 -13.77
N PRO A 9 29.89 -26.20 -13.79
CA PRO A 9 29.62 -25.05 -12.94
C PRO A 9 28.18 -24.60 -13.18
N PRO A 10 27.40 -24.34 -12.10
CA PRO A 10 26.02 -23.92 -12.26
C PRO A 10 26.03 -22.69 -13.16
N THR A 11 25.22 -22.72 -14.22
CA THR A 11 24.97 -21.56 -15.05
C THR A 11 24.44 -20.49 -14.11
N ILE A 12 25.27 -19.51 -13.74
CA ILE A 12 24.83 -18.38 -12.93
C ILE A 12 23.85 -17.65 -13.84
N GLN A 13 22.56 -17.87 -13.60
CA GLN A 13 21.52 -17.14 -14.29
C GLN A 13 21.78 -15.68 -13.91
N GLN A 14 22.29 -14.91 -14.87
CA GLN A 14 22.55 -13.49 -14.67
C GLN A 14 21.18 -12.89 -14.37
N LEU A 15 20.95 -12.53 -13.10
CA LEU A 15 19.74 -11.82 -12.73
C LEU A 15 19.69 -10.59 -13.64
N PRO A 16 18.56 -10.31 -14.30
CA PRO A 16 18.45 -9.08 -15.07
C PRO A 16 18.84 -7.92 -14.16
N ASP A 17 19.56 -6.94 -14.71
CA ASP A 17 19.82 -5.70 -13.99
C ASP A 17 18.46 -5.03 -13.75
N ILE A 18 17.89 -5.31 -12.58
CA ILE A 18 16.64 -4.72 -12.14
C ILE A 18 17.03 -3.35 -11.62
N ASP A 19 16.72 -2.30 -12.37
CA ASP A 19 16.80 -0.94 -11.86
C ASP A 19 15.75 -0.79 -10.73
N PRO A 20 16.19 -0.64 -9.47
CA PRO A 20 15.26 -0.47 -8.36
C PRO A 20 14.39 0.79 -8.51
N LEU A 21 14.84 1.81 -9.25
CA LEU A 21 14.05 3.01 -9.55
C LEU A 21 12.90 2.73 -10.51
N MET A 22 13.02 1.71 -11.36
CA MET A 22 11.91 1.27 -12.20
C MET A 22 10.84 0.52 -11.40
N ILE A 23 11.18 -0.07 -10.26
CA ILE A 23 10.22 -0.77 -9.37
C ILE A 23 9.70 0.16 -8.26
N ALA A 24 10.51 1.10 -7.82
CA ALA A 24 10.16 2.05 -6.77
C ALA A 24 8.96 2.92 -7.22
N GLY A 25 7.94 2.99 -6.37
CA GLY A 25 6.68 3.68 -6.71
C GLY A 25 5.71 2.92 -7.62
N LEU A 26 6.06 1.77 -8.21
CA LEU A 26 5.12 0.89 -8.92
C LEU A 26 4.29 0.00 -7.99
N PHE A 27 4.80 -0.30 -6.80
CA PHE A 27 4.09 -1.15 -5.84
C PHE A 27 3.37 -0.37 -4.76
N GLY A 28 3.24 0.95 -4.90
CA GLY A 28 2.67 1.82 -3.88
C GLY A 28 3.35 1.71 -2.50
N SER A 29 4.38 0.87 -2.33
CA SER A 29 4.85 0.35 -1.05
C SER A 29 6.04 1.13 -0.50
N LEU A 30 6.88 1.68 -1.38
CA LEU A 30 8.00 2.51 -0.99
C LEU A 30 8.03 3.73 -1.91
N PRO A 31 7.81 4.93 -1.37
CA PRO A 31 7.80 6.14 -2.17
C PRO A 31 9.23 6.44 -2.64
N ALA A 32 9.42 6.60 -3.95
CA ALA A 32 10.70 6.99 -4.58
C ALA A 32 10.97 8.51 -4.50
N GLY A 33 10.23 9.23 -3.65
CA GLY A 33 10.16 10.69 -3.58
C GLY A 33 9.13 11.13 -2.52
N PRO A 34 8.66 12.38 -2.53
CA PRO A 34 7.60 12.81 -1.62
C PRO A 34 6.35 11.94 -1.79
N MET A 35 5.82 11.40 -0.69
CA MET A 35 4.55 10.67 -0.71
C MET A 35 3.43 11.59 -1.22
N GLU A 36 2.55 11.04 -2.06
CA GLU A 36 1.38 11.76 -2.53
C GLU A 36 0.44 12.10 -1.37
N GLU A 37 -0.22 13.24 -1.47
CA GLU A 37 -1.15 13.74 -0.46
C GLU A 37 -2.53 13.12 -0.64
N VAL A 38 -3.07 12.49 0.40
CA VAL A 38 -4.44 11.97 0.35
C VAL A 38 -5.43 13.13 0.41
N THR A 39 -6.38 13.18 -0.52
CA THR A 39 -7.47 14.17 -0.54
C THR A 39 -8.76 13.61 0.07
N ASN A 40 -8.92 12.29 0.02
CA ASN A 40 -10.02 11.53 0.59
C ASN A 40 -9.59 10.08 0.84
N PHE A 41 -9.76 9.59 2.07
CA PHE A 41 -9.37 8.23 2.43
C PHE A 41 -10.17 7.16 1.69
N ASN A 42 -11.40 7.44 1.26
CA ASN A 42 -12.21 6.47 0.52
C ASN A 42 -11.71 6.23 -0.92
N THR A 43 -10.93 7.15 -1.47
CA THR A 43 -10.40 7.09 -2.86
C THR A 43 -8.88 7.15 -2.87
N ALA A 44 -8.24 6.70 -1.80
CA ALA A 44 -6.78 6.74 -1.67
C ALA A 44 -6.09 5.84 -2.72
N LEU A 45 -4.84 6.16 -3.02
CA LEU A 45 -3.94 5.33 -3.81
C LEU A 45 -3.71 3.99 -3.10
N MET A 46 -3.65 2.90 -3.88
CA MET A 46 -3.10 1.61 -3.45
C MET A 46 -1.64 1.78 -3.10
N GLY A 47 -1.31 1.62 -1.82
CA GLY A 47 0.00 1.97 -1.29
C GLY A 47 -0.04 3.06 -0.22
N PHE A 48 1.08 3.76 -0.08
CA PHE A 48 1.30 4.79 0.93
C PHE A 48 0.98 6.18 0.39
N MET A 49 0.19 6.93 1.15
CA MET A 49 -0.02 8.36 0.97
C MET A 49 0.20 9.07 2.30
N ARG A 50 0.60 10.33 2.26
CA ARG A 50 0.70 11.20 3.45
C ARG A 50 -0.59 11.99 3.63
N CYS A 51 -0.94 12.24 4.88
CA CYS A 51 -2.01 13.14 5.28
C CYS A 51 -1.39 14.30 6.06
N THR A 52 -1.65 15.52 5.60
CA THR A 52 -0.98 16.78 6.00
C THR A 52 -1.99 17.86 6.39
N TYR A 53 -3.28 17.65 6.11
CA TYR A 53 -4.39 18.55 6.42
C TYR A 53 -5.69 17.75 6.57
N ALA A 54 -6.76 18.40 7.06
CA ALA A 54 -8.03 17.74 7.33
C ALA A 54 -8.69 17.29 6.01
N VAL A 55 -8.86 15.98 5.87
CA VAL A 55 -9.39 15.35 4.65
C VAL A 55 -10.64 14.54 4.98
N LEU A 56 -11.41 14.23 3.95
CA LEU A 56 -12.64 13.44 4.12
C LEU A 56 -12.32 11.99 4.51
N ASN A 57 -13.21 11.40 5.31
CA ASN A 57 -13.18 10.00 5.72
C ASN A 57 -11.94 9.56 6.52
N VAL A 58 -11.24 10.52 7.13
CA VAL A 58 -10.22 10.30 8.16
C VAL A 58 -10.85 9.67 9.43
N PRO A 59 -10.13 8.85 10.21
CA PRO A 59 -10.64 8.28 11.47
C PRO A 59 -11.07 9.32 12.50
N ASP A 60 -10.37 10.45 12.58
CA ASP A 60 -10.66 11.54 13.50
C ASP A 60 -10.57 12.88 12.75
N LYS A 61 -11.66 13.64 12.74
CA LYS A 61 -11.74 14.95 12.08
C LYS A 61 -10.88 16.00 12.78
N GLY A 62 -10.54 15.80 14.04
CA GLY A 62 -9.62 16.64 14.80
C GLY A 62 -8.16 16.39 14.47
N TRP A 63 -7.83 15.32 13.73
CA TRP A 63 -6.44 14.91 13.51
C TRP A 63 -6.08 14.59 12.06
N PRO A 64 -5.34 15.48 11.38
CA PRO A 64 -5.04 15.31 9.96
C PRO A 64 -3.67 14.72 9.63
N TRP A 65 -2.78 14.48 10.59
CA TRP A 65 -1.38 14.21 10.27
C TRP A 65 -0.99 12.75 10.43
N GLY A 66 -0.48 12.16 9.35
CA GLY A 66 -0.04 10.76 9.36
C GLY A 66 0.25 10.19 7.98
N THR A 67 0.37 8.87 7.93
CA THR A 67 0.53 8.10 6.68
C THR A 67 -0.56 7.05 6.61
N VAL A 68 -1.27 6.99 5.48
CA VAL A 68 -2.24 5.93 5.18
C VAL A 68 -1.59 4.91 4.27
N TRP A 69 -1.77 3.64 4.61
CA TRP A 69 -1.43 2.51 3.76
C TRP A 69 -2.70 1.79 3.33
N THR A 70 -2.87 1.64 2.02
CA THR A 70 -4.04 1.03 1.41
C THR A 70 -3.66 -0.23 0.65
N ILE A 71 -4.38 -1.33 0.88
CA ILE A 71 -4.15 -2.63 0.24
C ILE A 71 -5.48 -3.13 -0.33
N SER A 72 -5.55 -3.41 -1.63
CA SER A 72 -6.72 -4.03 -2.27
C SER A 72 -6.38 -5.42 -2.80
N SER A 73 -7.35 -6.34 -2.73
CA SER A 73 -7.29 -7.66 -3.38
C SER A 73 -7.16 -7.56 -4.90
N LYS A 74 -7.48 -6.41 -5.50
CA LYS A 74 -7.32 -6.15 -6.94
C LYS A 74 -5.92 -5.63 -7.31
N GLY A 75 -5.04 -5.44 -6.32
CA GLY A 75 -3.66 -4.98 -6.54
C GLY A 75 -3.56 -3.52 -6.98
N THR A 76 -2.41 -3.15 -7.54
CA THR A 76 -2.06 -1.76 -7.93
C THR A 76 -2.35 -1.44 -9.40
N GLY A 77 -2.92 -2.38 -10.14
CA GLY A 77 -3.20 -2.22 -11.58
C GLY A 77 -1.95 -2.33 -12.47
N PRO A 78 -2.12 -2.30 -13.81
CA PRO A 78 -1.05 -2.54 -14.77
C PRO A 78 0.04 -1.46 -14.78
N THR A 79 -0.27 -0.25 -14.28
CA THR A 79 0.65 0.88 -14.19
C THR A 79 1.31 1.02 -12.82
N GLY A 80 0.98 0.12 -11.87
CA GLY A 80 1.44 0.23 -10.49
C GLY A 80 0.82 1.38 -9.69
N LYS A 81 -0.10 2.15 -10.30
CA LYS A 81 -0.81 3.27 -9.68
C LYS A 81 -2.29 3.13 -9.90
N ARG A 82 -2.99 2.60 -8.90
CA ARG A 82 -4.45 2.48 -8.85
C ARG A 82 -4.98 3.19 -7.63
N TYR A 83 -6.05 3.96 -7.80
CA TYR A 83 -6.81 4.54 -6.70
C TYR A 83 -8.03 3.67 -6.41
N ILE A 84 -8.54 3.73 -5.18
CA ILE A 84 -9.82 3.11 -4.86
C ILE A 84 -10.92 3.83 -5.66
N PRO A 85 -11.71 3.11 -6.47
CA PRO A 85 -12.86 3.70 -7.12
C PRO A 85 -13.91 4.12 -6.08
N ALA A 86 -14.73 5.14 -6.38
CA ALA A 86 -15.77 5.59 -5.46
C ALA A 86 -16.73 4.47 -5.02
N VAL A 87 -16.92 3.47 -5.88
CA VAL A 87 -17.59 2.21 -5.59
C VAL A 87 -16.60 1.08 -5.89
N PHE A 88 -16.36 0.23 -4.90
CA PHE A 88 -15.49 -0.94 -5.03
C PHE A 88 -15.90 -1.84 -6.20
N GLU A 89 -14.90 -2.41 -6.87
CA GLU A 89 -15.15 -3.38 -7.93
C GLU A 89 -15.72 -4.69 -7.36
N GLN A 90 -16.49 -5.42 -8.16
CA GLN A 90 -17.05 -6.70 -7.73
C GLN A 90 -15.95 -7.67 -7.27
N GLY A 91 -16.12 -8.23 -6.07
CA GLY A 91 -15.15 -9.12 -5.42
C GLY A 91 -13.94 -8.40 -4.80
N GLU A 92 -13.90 -7.07 -4.81
CA GLU A 92 -12.82 -6.31 -4.17
C GLU A 92 -12.97 -6.31 -2.64
N VAL A 93 -11.84 -6.56 -1.98
CA VAL A 93 -11.66 -6.45 -0.53
C VAL A 93 -10.46 -5.55 -0.31
N THR A 94 -10.66 -4.48 0.42
CA THR A 94 -9.67 -3.43 0.65
C THR A 94 -9.45 -3.22 2.13
N HIS A 95 -8.20 -3.01 2.53
CA HIS A 95 -7.81 -2.68 3.89
C HIS A 95 -7.05 -1.37 3.90
N GLN A 96 -7.26 -0.59 4.96
CA GLN A 96 -6.48 0.59 5.24
C GLN A 96 -5.92 0.57 6.64
N PHE A 97 -4.67 1.01 6.76
CA PHE A 97 -4.00 1.32 8.01
C PHE A 97 -3.64 2.80 8.01
N PHE A 98 -3.87 3.49 9.11
CA PHE A 98 -3.48 4.88 9.26
C PHE A 98 -2.62 5.03 10.51
N TYR A 99 -1.37 5.43 10.28
CA TYR A 99 -0.40 5.73 11.33
C TYR A 99 -0.40 7.24 11.56
N THR A 100 -0.91 7.67 12.71
CA THR A 100 -0.92 9.10 13.05
C THR A 100 0.45 9.52 13.58
N THR A 101 0.78 10.80 13.42
CA THR A 101 2.00 11.38 13.99
C THR A 101 2.03 11.42 15.52
N GLN A 102 0.91 11.16 16.19
CA GLN A 102 0.82 11.07 17.66
C GLN A 102 1.14 9.67 18.19
N GLY A 103 1.35 8.71 17.29
CA GLY A 103 1.49 7.32 17.70
C GLY A 103 0.14 6.65 17.98
N ALA A 104 -0.88 6.93 17.17
CA ALA A 104 -2.06 6.06 17.11
C ALA A 104 -2.09 5.28 15.80
N LEU A 105 -2.54 4.04 15.87
CA LEU A 105 -2.77 3.16 14.72
C LEU A 105 -4.26 2.92 14.57
N TYR A 106 -4.80 3.29 13.42
CA TYR A 106 -6.16 2.96 13.02
C TYR A 106 -6.15 1.95 11.88
N SER A 107 -7.21 1.16 11.77
CA SER A 107 -7.45 0.32 10.61
C SER A 107 -8.93 0.29 10.24
N ARG A 108 -9.23 0.06 8.98
CA ARG A 108 -10.57 -0.31 8.52
C ARG A 108 -10.51 -1.26 7.34
N GLY A 109 -11.59 -2.01 7.16
CA GLY A 109 -11.83 -2.81 5.96
C GLY A 109 -12.92 -2.17 5.10
N GLY A 110 -12.87 -2.45 3.81
CA GLY A 110 -13.92 -2.18 2.85
C GLY A 110 -14.14 -3.40 1.97
N ILE A 111 -15.40 -3.72 1.69
CA ILE A 111 -15.76 -4.81 0.78
C ILE A 111 -16.76 -4.32 -0.25
N TRP A 112 -16.74 -4.91 -1.44
CA TRP A 112 -17.61 -4.49 -2.54
C TRP A 112 -19.11 -4.51 -2.20
N LEU A 113 -19.54 -5.41 -1.31
CA LEU A 113 -20.94 -5.57 -0.93
C LEU A 113 -21.45 -4.45 -0.02
N THR A 114 -20.63 -4.01 0.94
CA THR A 114 -21.09 -3.12 2.03
C THR A 114 -20.36 -1.78 2.05
N GLY A 115 -19.41 -1.57 1.14
CA GLY A 115 -18.55 -0.39 1.16
C GLY A 115 -17.56 -0.41 2.32
N TRP A 116 -17.17 0.77 2.76
CA TRP A 116 -16.24 0.96 3.87
C TRP A 116 -16.89 0.70 5.22
N GLY A 117 -16.21 -0.09 6.05
CA GLY A 117 -16.49 -0.16 7.48
C GLY A 117 -15.95 1.06 8.23
N ASN A 118 -16.36 1.17 9.49
CA ASN A 118 -15.86 2.19 10.41
C ASN A 118 -14.38 1.98 10.72
N TRP A 119 -13.68 3.09 10.94
CA TRP A 119 -12.33 3.05 11.50
C TRP A 119 -12.33 2.44 12.91
N GLN A 120 -11.34 1.59 13.17
CA GLN A 120 -11.09 0.99 14.47
C GLN A 120 -9.69 1.43 14.92
N MET A 121 -9.60 2.02 16.11
CA MET A 121 -8.32 2.25 16.77
C MET A 121 -7.77 0.89 17.22
N ARG A 122 -6.54 0.58 16.82
CA ARG A 122 -5.84 -0.67 17.16
C ARG A 122 -4.84 -0.47 18.29
N TRP A 123 -4.23 0.70 18.32
CA TRP A 123 -3.24 1.06 19.32
C TRP A 123 -3.15 2.58 19.43
N ALA A 124 -2.84 3.06 20.62
CA ALA A 124 -2.48 4.46 20.87
C ALA A 124 -1.35 4.49 21.89
N LYS A 125 -0.39 5.40 21.67
CA LYS A 125 0.64 5.72 22.64
C LYS A 125 -0.02 6.44 23.82
N GLU A 126 0.12 5.87 25.00
CA GLU A 126 -0.25 6.50 26.28
C GLU A 126 0.66 7.71 26.61
#